data_AF-A0AAV9Z998-F1
#
_entry.id   AF-A0AAV9Z998-F1
#
_cell.length_a   1.000
_cell.length_b   1.000
_cell.length_c   1.000
_cell.angle_alpha   90.00
_cell.angle_beta   90.00
_cell.angle_gamma   90.00
#
_symmetry.space_group_name_H-M   'P 1'
#
loop_
_entity.id
_entity.type
_entity.pdbx_description
1 polymer ?
#
loop_
_entity_poly.entity_id
_entity_poly.type
_entity_poly.pdbx_seq_one_letter_code
_entity_poly.pdbx_strand_id
1 'polypeptide(L)'
;RRVVPSRRTGGKVGNCDVDNMIFEARLERSCLPGDSPFVLTTISALDELASRPAGQSLHNSYFARPEVIEGYRKQVSIWSQFKPPSTREYQRMTFPETLLFMISDDSYLKRHKRYKKLEKGERLRQREKLQHLYYKLNERIKQLRSMDISEFEGAPASMFPSTPSGVHDAAKIISLGKFSGTSYHSEGERRREEMLSTAQTLANRLGAYLTESGRKK
;
A
#
# COMPACT_ATOMS: atom_id res chain seq x y z
N ARG A 1 17.62 -26.13 19.92
CA ARG A 1 17.41 -26.22 18.45
C ARG A 1 18.46 -25.36 17.77
N ARG A 2 19.38 -25.97 17.00
CA ARG A 2 20.41 -25.25 16.24
C ARG A 2 19.75 -24.69 14.96
N VAL A 3 19.64 -23.36 14.85
CA VAL A 3 19.14 -22.71 13.63
C VAL A 3 20.26 -22.80 12.60
N VAL A 4 20.04 -23.60 11.55
CA VAL A 4 20.99 -23.73 10.43
C VAL A 4 20.88 -22.47 9.59
N PRO A 5 22.00 -21.84 9.17
CA PRO A 5 21.95 -20.70 8.28
C PRO A 5 21.26 -21.10 6.96
N SER A 6 20.26 -20.31 6.57
CA SER A 6 19.60 -20.43 5.28
C SER A 6 20.66 -20.39 4.19
N ARG A 7 20.83 -21.50 3.47
CA ARG A 7 21.77 -21.57 2.34
C ARG A 7 21.32 -20.51 1.33
N ARG A 8 22.25 -19.65 0.92
CA ARG A 8 22.10 -18.75 -0.23
C ARG A 8 22.01 -19.61 -1.49
N THR A 9 20.85 -20.21 -1.75
CA THR A 9 20.48 -20.57 -3.11
C THR A 9 20.36 -19.26 -3.86
N GLY A 10 21.23 -19.05 -4.84
CA GLY A 10 20.98 -18.10 -5.92
C GLY A 10 19.66 -18.53 -6.56
N GLY A 11 18.58 -17.98 -6.03
CA GLY A 11 17.25 -18.53 -6.20
C GLY A 11 16.73 -18.10 -7.55
N LYS A 12 16.27 -19.10 -8.31
CA LYS A 12 15.42 -18.92 -9.49
C LYS A 12 14.43 -17.79 -9.27
N VAL A 13 14.15 -17.04 -10.33
CA VAL A 13 13.19 -15.94 -10.30
C VAL A 13 11.84 -16.44 -9.77
N GLY A 14 11.27 -15.72 -8.79
CA GLY A 14 9.94 -16.01 -8.22
C GLY A 14 9.93 -16.91 -6.98
N ASN A 15 11.08 -17.43 -6.55
CA ASN A 15 11.18 -18.25 -5.33
C ASN A 15 11.54 -17.46 -4.06
N CYS A 16 11.67 -16.13 -4.15
CA CYS A 16 11.96 -15.29 -2.99
C CYS A 16 10.90 -14.22 -2.77
N ASP A 17 10.65 -13.88 -1.51
CA ASP A 17 9.66 -12.87 -1.12
C ASP A 17 9.91 -11.50 -1.78
N VAL A 18 11.17 -11.19 -2.06
CA VAL A 18 11.56 -9.94 -2.72
C VAL A 18 11.09 -9.92 -4.18
N ASP A 19 11.12 -11.06 -4.87
CA ASP A 19 10.61 -11.17 -6.25
C ASP A 19 9.09 -11.01 -6.27
N ASN A 20 8.37 -11.61 -5.31
CA ASN A 20 6.93 -11.43 -5.17
C ASN A 20 6.57 -9.95 -4.95
N MET A 21 7.30 -9.26 -4.08
CA MET A 21 7.12 -7.82 -3.88
C MET A 21 7.38 -7.01 -5.17
N ILE A 22 8.36 -7.40 -5.98
CA ILE A 22 8.63 -6.76 -7.29
C ILE A 22 7.45 -6.97 -8.25
N PHE A 23 6.90 -8.18 -8.31
CA PHE A 23 5.73 -8.49 -9.15
C PHE A 23 4.47 -7.78 -8.68
N GLU A 24 4.19 -7.76 -7.37
CA GLU A 24 3.07 -7.03 -6.76
C GLU A 24 3.17 -5.52 -7.05
N ALA A 25 4.34 -4.93 -6.84
CA ALA A 25 4.56 -3.52 -7.11
C ALA A 25 4.38 -3.14 -8.57
N ARG A 26 4.57 -4.09 -9.48
CA ARG A 26 4.25 -3.89 -10.88
C ARG A 26 2.74 -3.91 -11.11
N LEU A 27 2.01 -4.83 -10.47
CA LEU A 27 0.54 -4.85 -10.54
C LEU A 27 -0.04 -3.54 -10.01
N GLU A 28 0.52 -3.00 -8.91
CA GLU A 28 0.15 -1.71 -8.34
C GLU A 28 0.43 -0.50 -9.26
N ARG A 29 1.21 -0.63 -10.33
CA ARG A 29 1.40 0.47 -11.31
C ARG A 29 0.12 0.78 -12.10
N SER A 30 -0.93 -0.03 -11.98
CA SER A 30 -2.27 0.30 -12.51
C SER A 30 -3.06 1.24 -11.59
N CYS A 31 -2.50 1.70 -10.47
CA CYS A 31 -3.09 2.74 -9.64
C CYS A 31 -3.04 4.08 -10.39
N LEU A 32 -4.15 4.81 -10.33
CA LEU A 32 -4.45 6.01 -11.10
C LEU A 32 -3.24 6.95 -11.29
N PRO A 33 -3.06 7.56 -12.48
CA PRO A 33 -2.02 8.56 -12.72
C PRO A 33 -2.02 9.63 -11.62
N GLY A 34 -0.84 10.10 -11.20
CA GLY A 34 -0.72 11.12 -10.15
C GLY A 34 -1.49 12.41 -10.45
N ASP A 35 -1.72 12.70 -11.74
CA ASP A 35 -2.47 13.86 -12.23
C ASP A 35 -3.96 13.55 -12.48
N SER A 36 -4.45 12.38 -12.05
CA SER A 36 -5.86 12.04 -12.19
C SER A 36 -6.72 12.95 -11.29
N PRO A 37 -7.62 13.75 -11.87
CA PRO A 37 -8.48 14.59 -11.07
C PRO A 37 -9.46 13.71 -10.29
N PHE A 38 -9.37 13.74 -8.96
CA PHE A 38 -10.39 13.13 -8.11
C PHE A 38 -11.52 14.15 -7.91
N VAL A 39 -12.68 13.83 -8.47
CA VAL A 39 -13.88 14.66 -8.32
C VAL A 39 -14.63 14.19 -7.07
N LEU A 40 -14.47 14.94 -5.97
CA LEU A 40 -15.29 14.76 -4.78
C LEU A 40 -16.51 15.68 -4.91
N THR A 41 -17.66 15.12 -5.29
CA THR A 41 -18.90 15.88 -5.42
C THR A 41 -19.97 15.34 -4.49
N THR A 42 -20.73 16.25 -3.88
CA THR A 42 -21.94 15.95 -3.09
C THR A 42 -23.22 16.06 -3.92
N ILE A 43 -23.07 16.33 -5.22
CA ILE A 43 -24.17 16.56 -6.16
C ILE A 43 -24.46 15.23 -6.86
N SER A 44 -25.53 14.56 -6.46
CA SER A 44 -25.93 13.24 -6.98
C SER A 44 -26.17 13.20 -8.50
N ALA A 45 -26.41 14.35 -9.14
CA ALA A 45 -26.61 14.44 -10.58
C ALA A 45 -25.33 14.18 -11.41
N LEU A 46 -24.15 14.24 -10.79
CA LEU A 46 -22.86 13.96 -11.46
C LEU A 46 -22.46 12.48 -11.39
N ASP A 47 -23.21 11.66 -10.65
CA ASP A 47 -22.96 10.22 -10.48
C ASP A 47 -23.35 9.40 -11.73
N GLU A 48 -24.29 9.92 -12.54
CA GLU A 48 -24.75 9.24 -13.76
C GLU A 48 -23.65 9.10 -14.83
N LEU A 49 -22.68 10.05 -14.87
CA LEU A 49 -21.52 9.94 -15.77
C LEU A 49 -20.48 8.91 -15.29
N ALA A 50 -20.47 8.52 -14.01
CA ALA A 50 -19.57 7.50 -13.48
C ALA A 50 -20.11 6.07 -13.70
N SER A 51 -21.34 5.93 -14.21
CA SER A 51 -22.00 4.64 -14.40
C SER A 51 -21.60 3.94 -15.71
N ARG A 52 -20.44 3.29 -15.70
CA ARG A 52 -20.20 2.10 -16.53
C ARG A 52 -20.15 0.88 -15.62
N PRO A 53 -20.73 -0.27 -16.02
CA PRO A 53 -21.40 -1.16 -15.09
C PRO A 53 -20.41 -2.10 -14.41
N ALA A 54 -19.94 -1.73 -13.23
CA ALA A 54 -19.56 -2.71 -12.23
C ALA A 54 -20.86 -3.16 -11.56
N GLY A 55 -21.45 -4.23 -12.09
CA GLY A 55 -22.65 -4.82 -11.55
C GLY A 55 -22.47 -5.16 -10.08
N GLN A 56 -23.24 -4.49 -9.21
CA GLN A 56 -24.02 -5.09 -8.13
C GLN A 56 -24.66 -3.98 -7.30
N SER A 57 -25.99 -3.89 -7.42
CA SER A 57 -26.92 -3.55 -6.34
C SER A 57 -26.57 -2.33 -5.47
N LEU A 58 -26.95 -1.15 -5.94
CA LEU A 58 -27.17 0.06 -5.13
C LEU A 58 -28.31 -0.09 -4.10
N HIS A 59 -28.73 -1.31 -3.78
CA HIS A 59 -29.81 -1.58 -2.83
C HIS A 59 -29.36 -1.56 -1.36
N ASN A 60 -28.10 -1.19 -1.09
CA ASN A 60 -27.50 -1.21 0.25
C ASN A 60 -26.63 0.03 0.54
N SER A 61 -27.01 1.23 0.07
CA SER A 61 -26.42 2.45 0.63
C SER A 61 -26.84 2.53 2.10
N TYR A 62 -25.88 2.35 3.02
CA TYR A 62 -26.09 2.40 4.47
C TYR A 62 -26.91 3.62 4.91
N PHE A 63 -26.71 4.77 4.25
CA PHE A 63 -27.43 6.02 4.52
C PHE A 63 -28.85 6.10 3.98
N ALA A 64 -29.24 5.20 3.08
CA ALA A 64 -30.62 5.08 2.59
C ALA A 64 -31.50 4.22 3.51
N ARG A 65 -30.93 3.57 4.53
CA ARG A 65 -31.70 2.77 5.50
C ARG A 65 -32.59 3.70 6.33
N PRO A 66 -33.88 3.36 6.50
CA PRO A 66 -34.82 4.20 7.26
C PRO A 66 -34.36 4.40 8.72
N GLU A 67 -33.74 3.39 9.31
CA GLU A 67 -33.16 3.44 10.66
C GLU A 67 -32.10 4.55 10.82
N VAL A 68 -31.25 4.74 9.81
CA VAL A 68 -30.17 5.74 9.82
C VAL A 68 -30.75 7.15 9.63
N ILE A 69 -31.74 7.28 8.74
CA ILE A 69 -32.45 8.55 8.50
C ILE A 69 -33.22 8.97 9.76
N GLU A 70 -33.87 8.03 10.45
CA GLU A 70 -34.54 8.29 11.72
C GLU A 70 -33.57 8.67 12.84
N GLY A 71 -32.43 7.98 12.95
CA GLY A 71 -31.37 8.33 13.90
C GLY A 71 -30.86 9.75 13.68
N TYR A 72 -30.60 10.11 12.42
CA TYR A 72 -30.19 11.46 12.04
C TYR A 72 -31.26 12.51 12.40
N ARG A 73 -32.54 12.27 12.05
CA ARG A 73 -33.65 13.17 12.41
C ARG A 73 -33.80 13.37 13.92
N LYS A 74 -33.57 12.32 14.72
CA LYS A 74 -33.59 12.38 16.19
C LYS A 74 -32.40 13.20 16.75
N GLN A 75 -31.25 13.20 16.08
CA GLN A 75 -30.04 13.92 16.51
C GLN A 75 -30.05 15.42 16.23
N VAL A 76 -30.96 15.93 15.38
CA VAL A 76 -31.07 17.38 15.10
C VAL A 76 -31.49 18.19 16.35
N SER A 77 -32.02 17.54 17.40
CA SER A 77 -32.40 18.19 18.67
C SER A 77 -31.45 17.86 19.83
N ILE A 78 -30.13 17.93 19.61
CA ILE A 78 -29.15 18.03 20.71
C ILE A 78 -28.73 19.49 20.85
N TRP A 79 -29.70 20.40 21.03
CA TRP A 79 -29.42 21.68 21.65
C TRP A 79 -29.54 21.49 23.16
N SER A 80 -28.55 20.84 23.77
CA SER A 80 -28.47 20.83 25.22
C SER A 80 -28.19 22.26 25.66
N GLN A 81 -29.12 22.87 26.40
CA GLN A 81 -28.83 24.07 27.16
C GLN A 81 -27.72 23.71 28.14
N PHE A 82 -26.49 24.08 27.81
CA PHE A 82 -25.38 23.98 28.75
C PHE A 82 -25.68 24.93 29.92
N LYS A 83 -26.22 24.37 30.99
CA LYS A 83 -26.30 25.04 32.28
C LYS A 83 -25.03 24.63 33.03
N PRO A 84 -24.09 25.54 33.30
CA PRO A 84 -22.96 25.20 34.16
C PRO A 84 -23.54 24.73 35.51
N PRO A 85 -23.19 23.53 35.99
CA PRO A 85 -23.70 23.05 37.26
C PRO A 85 -23.26 24.02 38.37
N SER A 86 -24.18 24.32 39.28
CA SER A 86 -23.90 25.23 40.37
C SER A 86 -22.80 24.64 41.27
N THR A 87 -21.97 25.48 41.87
CA THR A 87 -20.75 25.09 42.63
C THR A 87 -21.01 24.03 43.72
N ARG A 88 -22.25 23.84 44.17
CA ARG A 88 -22.66 22.79 45.13
C ARG A 88 -22.83 21.38 44.53
N GLU A 89 -23.09 21.24 43.23
CA GLU A 89 -23.30 19.94 42.58
C GLU A 89 -21.99 19.21 42.31
N TYR A 90 -20.88 19.94 42.13
CA TYR A 90 -19.54 19.35 42.07
C TYR A 90 -19.15 18.61 43.36
N GLN A 91 -19.72 18.99 44.51
CA GLN A 91 -19.40 18.35 45.80
C GLN A 91 -20.14 17.02 46.02
N ARG A 92 -21.17 16.71 45.22
CA ARG A 92 -21.94 15.45 45.32
C ARG A 92 -21.64 14.45 44.22
N MET A 93 -20.88 14.84 43.19
CA MET A 93 -20.27 13.87 42.30
C MET A 93 -19.04 13.29 43.00
N THR A 94 -19.25 12.30 43.84
CA THR A 94 -18.18 11.39 44.27
C THR A 94 -17.74 10.63 43.03
N PHE A 95 -16.90 11.26 42.20
CA PHE A 95 -16.10 10.52 41.24
C PHE A 95 -15.34 9.48 42.07
N PRO A 96 -15.49 8.17 41.81
CA PRO A 96 -14.68 7.17 42.50
C PRO A 96 -13.21 7.64 42.44
N GLU A 97 -12.47 7.55 43.54
CA GLU A 97 -11.08 8.05 43.65
C GLU A 97 -10.21 7.64 42.45
N THR A 98 -10.52 6.49 41.85
CA THR A 98 -9.94 6.00 40.61
C THR A 98 -10.09 6.97 39.43
N LEU A 99 -11.25 7.61 39.23
CA LEU A 99 -11.48 8.59 38.15
C LEU A 99 -10.80 9.94 38.43
N LEU A 100 -10.78 10.42 39.68
CA LEU A 100 -10.02 11.63 40.04
C LEU A 100 -8.52 11.44 39.85
N PHE A 101 -8.00 10.24 40.17
CA PHE A 101 -6.63 9.84 39.85
C PHE A 101 -6.37 9.80 38.35
N MET A 102 -7.37 9.49 37.50
CA MET A 102 -7.21 9.53 36.03
C MET A 102 -7.28 10.93 35.41
N ILE A 103 -7.78 11.93 36.16
CA ILE A 103 -7.96 13.33 35.72
C ILE A 103 -6.83 14.24 36.23
N SER A 104 -6.07 13.81 37.24
CA SER A 104 -4.91 14.57 37.72
C SER A 104 -3.85 14.76 36.63
N ASP A 105 -3.27 15.97 36.55
CA ASP A 105 -2.23 16.35 35.59
C ASP A 105 -1.03 15.40 35.61
N ASP A 106 -0.63 14.89 36.77
CA ASP A 106 0.50 13.95 36.87
C ASP A 106 0.18 12.61 36.18
N SER A 107 -1.06 12.13 36.30
CA SER A 107 -1.53 10.92 35.62
C SER A 107 -1.56 11.11 34.09
N TYR A 108 -1.99 12.31 33.65
CA TYR A 108 -2.01 12.69 32.24
C TYR A 108 -0.59 12.75 31.68
N LEU A 109 0.34 13.42 32.37
CA LEU A 109 1.73 13.53 31.94
C LEU A 109 2.42 12.17 31.84
N LYS A 110 2.18 11.26 32.80
CA LYS A 110 2.69 9.88 32.75
C LYS A 110 2.15 9.13 31.53
N ARG A 111 0.84 9.22 31.26
CA ARG A 111 0.20 8.59 30.10
C ARG A 111 0.72 9.17 28.78
N HIS A 112 0.83 10.49 28.69
CA HIS A 112 1.38 11.18 27.52
C HIS A 112 2.83 10.78 27.24
N LYS A 113 3.68 10.75 28.29
CA LYS A 113 5.08 10.27 28.18
C LYS A 113 5.13 8.82 27.69
N ARG A 114 4.23 7.95 28.15
CA ARG A 114 4.13 6.57 27.69
C ARG A 114 3.77 6.50 26.20
N TYR A 115 2.73 7.18 25.76
CA TYR A 115 2.33 7.19 24.35
C TYR A 115 3.41 7.76 23.44
N LYS A 116 4.05 8.86 23.84
CA LYS A 116 5.18 9.45 23.09
C LYS A 116 6.34 8.47 22.93
N LYS A 117 6.65 7.68 23.97
CA LYS A 117 7.69 6.64 23.89
C LYS A 117 7.27 5.48 22.99
N LEU A 118 6.02 5.02 23.10
CA LEU A 118 5.49 3.94 22.27
C LEU A 118 5.50 4.33 20.79
N GLU A 119 4.96 5.49 20.46
CA GLU A 119 4.94 6.02 19.10
C GLU A 119 6.34 6.18 18.53
N LYS A 120 7.29 6.74 19.32
CA LYS A 120 8.68 6.83 18.91
C LYS A 120 9.29 5.45 18.63
N GLY A 121 8.97 4.46 19.46
CA GLY A 121 9.42 3.08 19.29
C GLY A 121 8.84 2.41 18.05
N GLU A 122 7.55 2.58 17.79
CA GLU A 122 6.88 2.07 16.60
C GLU A 122 7.45 2.68 15.32
N ARG A 123 7.63 4.00 15.29
CA ARG A 123 8.27 4.70 14.17
C ARG A 123 9.68 4.19 13.91
N LEU A 124 10.47 3.95 14.96
CA LEU A 124 11.82 3.38 14.81
C LEU A 124 11.78 1.97 14.21
N ARG A 125 10.90 1.09 14.73
CA ARG A 125 10.75 -0.28 14.21
C ARG A 125 10.28 -0.30 12.76
N GLN A 126 9.33 0.58 12.40
CA GLN A 126 8.87 0.72 11.02
C GLN A 126 10.01 1.18 10.10
N ARG A 127 10.80 2.16 10.55
CA ARG A 127 11.98 2.62 9.80
C ARG A 127 13.03 1.52 9.62
N GLU A 128 13.35 0.77 10.67
CA GLU A 128 14.28 -0.36 10.58
C GLU A 128 13.79 -1.45 9.62
N LYS A 129 12.48 -1.77 9.66
CA LYS A 129 11.85 -2.68 8.70
C LYS A 129 11.99 -2.17 7.27
N LEU A 130 11.69 -0.89 7.02
CA LEU A 130 11.84 -0.28 5.70
C LEU A 130 13.30 -0.29 5.24
N GLN A 131 14.25 0.01 6.12
CA GLN A 131 15.68 -0.02 5.81
C GLN A 131 16.15 -1.43 5.44
N HIS A 132 15.70 -2.44 6.19
CA HIS A 132 16.02 -3.83 5.91
C HIS A 132 15.40 -4.31 4.59
N LEU A 133 14.16 -3.92 4.29
CA LEU A 133 13.52 -4.20 2.99
C LEU A 133 14.29 -3.53 1.84
N TYR A 134 14.65 -2.26 1.99
CA TYR A 134 15.46 -1.54 1.00
C TYR A 134 16.82 -2.20 0.77
N TYR A 135 17.49 -2.66 1.84
CA TYR A 135 18.75 -3.39 1.73
C TYR A 135 18.58 -4.72 0.97
N LYS A 136 17.60 -5.54 1.37
CA LYS A 136 17.30 -6.82 0.71
C LYS A 136 16.97 -6.65 -0.77
N LEU A 137 16.19 -5.64 -1.09
CA LEU A 137 15.85 -5.32 -2.47
C LEU A 137 17.08 -4.94 -3.28
N ASN A 138 17.97 -4.11 -2.75
CA ASN A 138 19.21 -3.76 -3.44
C ASN A 138 20.16 -4.95 -3.61
N GLU A 139 20.25 -5.84 -2.63
CA GLU A 139 20.96 -7.11 -2.81
C GLU A 139 20.33 -7.94 -3.94
N ARG A 140 19.00 -8.04 -3.98
CA ARG A 140 18.31 -8.78 -5.04
C ARG A 140 18.49 -8.13 -6.41
N ILE A 141 18.47 -6.80 -6.52
CA ILE A 141 18.78 -6.09 -7.78
C ILE A 141 20.18 -6.45 -8.28
N LYS A 142 21.17 -6.50 -7.39
CA LYS A 142 22.54 -6.93 -7.76
C LYS A 142 22.56 -8.37 -8.26
N GLN A 143 21.80 -9.27 -7.63
CA GLN A 143 21.68 -10.65 -8.08
C GLN A 143 20.98 -10.74 -9.44
N LEU A 144 19.86 -10.05 -9.65
CA LEU A 144 19.14 -10.04 -10.94
C LEU A 144 20.02 -9.50 -12.09
N ARG A 145 20.94 -8.58 -11.78
CA ARG A 145 21.95 -8.10 -12.73
C ARG A 145 23.02 -9.14 -13.04
N SER A 146 23.32 -10.09 -12.15
CA SER A 146 24.32 -11.14 -12.39
C SER A 146 23.70 -12.48 -12.82
N MET A 147 22.38 -12.62 -12.79
CA MET A 147 21.68 -13.86 -13.16
C MET A 147 21.66 -14.07 -14.68
N ASP A 148 21.75 -15.34 -15.08
CA ASP A 148 21.67 -15.76 -16.46
C ASP A 148 20.25 -15.62 -17.02
N ILE A 149 20.17 -15.37 -18.33
CA ILE A 149 18.90 -15.14 -19.05
C ILE A 149 17.95 -16.34 -18.94
N SER A 150 18.50 -17.56 -18.91
CA SER A 150 17.76 -18.82 -18.78
C SER A 150 16.88 -18.90 -17.52
N GLU A 151 17.28 -18.23 -16.43
CA GLU A 151 16.49 -18.17 -15.19
C GLU A 151 15.20 -17.37 -15.36
N PHE A 152 15.16 -16.44 -16.31
CA PHE A 152 13.98 -15.61 -16.62
C PHE A 152 13.06 -16.27 -17.64
N GLU A 153 13.61 -17.12 -18.51
CA GLU A 153 12.84 -17.93 -19.45
C GLU A 153 12.02 -19.00 -18.72
N GLY A 154 12.60 -19.65 -17.70
CA GLY A 154 11.92 -20.68 -16.90
C GLY A 154 10.82 -20.17 -15.97
N ALA A 155 10.72 -18.86 -15.77
CA ALA A 155 9.66 -18.25 -14.97
C ALA A 155 8.31 -18.25 -15.72
N PRO A 156 7.17 -18.43 -15.02
CA PRO A 156 5.87 -18.49 -15.67
C PRO A 156 5.53 -17.17 -16.37
N ALA A 157 5.08 -17.25 -17.62
CA ALA A 157 4.79 -16.09 -18.46
C ALA A 157 3.74 -15.14 -17.84
N SER A 158 2.85 -15.65 -16.97
CA SER A 158 1.84 -14.85 -16.26
C SER A 158 2.42 -13.80 -15.30
N MET A 159 3.67 -13.97 -14.86
CA MET A 159 4.37 -12.97 -14.03
C MET A 159 4.87 -11.77 -14.86
N PHE A 160 4.92 -11.93 -16.19
CA PHE A 160 5.39 -10.93 -17.14
C PHE A 160 4.21 -10.45 -18.01
N PRO A 161 4.24 -9.22 -18.54
CA PRO A 161 3.15 -8.74 -19.37
C PRO A 161 3.28 -9.45 -20.70
N SER A 162 2.13 -9.79 -21.28
CA SER A 162 2.08 -10.16 -22.67
C SER A 162 2.77 -9.07 -23.48
N THR A 163 3.63 -9.48 -24.42
CA THR A 163 4.14 -8.55 -25.42
C THR A 163 2.96 -7.84 -26.06
N PRO A 164 2.99 -6.50 -26.23
CA PRO A 164 1.94 -5.83 -26.97
C PRO A 164 1.92 -6.45 -28.36
N SER A 165 0.88 -7.23 -28.65
CA SER A 165 0.62 -7.70 -30.00
C SER A 165 0.40 -6.43 -30.82
N GLY A 166 1.34 -6.13 -31.70
CA GLY A 166 1.25 -4.99 -32.61
C GLY A 166 0.00 -5.16 -33.46
N VAL A 167 -1.07 -4.46 -33.11
CA VAL A 167 -2.18 -4.24 -34.02
C VAL A 167 -1.72 -3.14 -34.97
N HIS A 168 -1.70 -3.48 -36.27
CA HIS A 168 -1.29 -2.68 -37.44
C HIS A 168 0.19 -2.73 -37.85
N ASP A 169 0.60 -3.88 -38.39
CA ASP A 169 1.20 -3.97 -39.75
C ASP A 169 1.41 -5.44 -40.15
N ALA A 170 0.31 -6.18 -40.25
CA ALA A 170 0.29 -7.58 -40.68
C ALA A 170 0.49 -7.77 -42.21
N ALA A 171 1.03 -6.77 -42.92
CA ALA A 171 1.19 -6.81 -44.37
C ALA A 171 2.65 -6.90 -44.85
N LYS A 172 3.67 -6.98 -43.97
CA LYS A 172 5.08 -6.99 -44.43
C LYS A 172 6.03 -7.98 -43.76
N ILE A 173 5.51 -9.00 -43.06
CA ILE A 173 6.33 -10.05 -42.43
C ILE A 173 5.86 -11.45 -42.86
N ILE A 174 5.66 -11.65 -44.17
CA ILE A 174 5.56 -13.00 -44.78
C ILE A 174 6.81 -13.28 -45.64
N SER A 175 7.85 -12.44 -45.57
CA SER A 175 9.03 -12.57 -46.43
C SER A 175 10.37 -12.59 -45.67
N LEU A 176 10.50 -13.43 -44.65
CA LEU A 176 11.74 -14.18 -44.43
C LEU A 176 11.53 -15.23 -43.34
N GLY A 177 11.53 -16.51 -43.75
CA GLY A 177 11.54 -17.62 -42.83
C GLY A 177 12.84 -17.69 -42.01
N LYS A 178 12.74 -18.39 -40.87
CA LYS A 178 13.81 -18.78 -39.93
C LYS A 178 14.36 -17.66 -39.04
N PHE A 179 14.06 -17.73 -37.74
CA PHE A 179 15.03 -17.89 -36.63
C PHE A 179 14.25 -17.98 -35.30
N SER A 180 13.69 -19.16 -34.99
CA SER A 180 12.98 -19.38 -33.73
C SER A 180 13.90 -19.39 -32.50
N GLY A 181 15.23 -19.42 -32.67
CA GLY A 181 16.21 -19.45 -31.57
C GLY A 181 16.62 -18.08 -31.03
N THR A 182 16.52 -17.00 -31.82
CA THR A 182 16.84 -15.63 -31.36
C THR A 182 15.71 -15.02 -30.53
N SER A 183 14.48 -15.48 -30.74
CA SER A 183 13.29 -15.01 -30.02
C SER A 183 13.33 -15.36 -28.53
N TYR A 184 13.86 -16.52 -28.13
CA TYR A 184 13.89 -16.94 -26.72
C TYR A 184 14.84 -16.07 -25.88
N HIS A 185 16.06 -15.87 -26.37
CA HIS A 185 17.02 -14.97 -25.75
C HIS A 185 16.47 -13.54 -25.64
N SER A 186 15.77 -13.05 -26.68
CA SER A 186 15.15 -11.72 -26.64
C SER A 186 14.03 -11.61 -25.61
N GLU A 187 13.28 -12.69 -25.37
CA GLU A 187 12.20 -12.69 -24.38
C GLU A 187 12.76 -12.77 -22.95
N GLY A 188 13.75 -13.62 -22.70
CA GLY A 188 14.42 -13.70 -21.40
C GLY A 188 15.08 -12.38 -21.00
N GLU A 189 15.74 -11.70 -21.95
CA GLU A 189 16.30 -10.36 -21.75
C GLU A 189 15.22 -9.33 -21.43
N ARG A 190 14.11 -9.31 -22.18
CA ARG A 190 12.96 -8.43 -21.91
C ARG A 190 12.43 -8.62 -20.49
N ARG A 191 12.20 -9.88 -20.08
CA ARG A 191 11.69 -10.22 -18.74
C ARG A 191 12.66 -9.75 -17.64
N ARG A 192 13.97 -9.91 -17.85
CA ARG A 192 15.02 -9.45 -16.95
C ARG A 192 15.05 -7.93 -16.82
N GLU A 193 15.02 -7.21 -17.93
CA GLU A 193 15.01 -5.75 -17.95
C GLU A 193 13.79 -5.18 -17.23
N GLU A 194 12.62 -5.78 -17.46
CA GLU A 194 11.38 -5.35 -16.82
C GLU A 194 11.40 -5.57 -15.30
N MET A 195 11.86 -6.75 -14.87
CA MET A 195 12.02 -7.05 -13.45
C MET A 195 13.05 -6.11 -12.79
N LEU A 196 14.14 -5.78 -13.49
CA LEU A 196 15.11 -4.81 -13.02
C LEU A 196 14.53 -3.39 -12.94
N SER A 197 13.74 -2.97 -13.92
CA SER A 197 13.09 -1.65 -13.97
C SER A 197 12.07 -1.47 -12.84
N THR A 198 11.23 -2.48 -12.62
CA THR A 198 10.28 -2.52 -11.50
C THR A 198 11.00 -2.50 -10.15
N ALA A 199 12.01 -3.34 -9.97
CA ALA A 199 12.81 -3.38 -8.75
C ALA A 199 13.52 -2.05 -8.47
N GLN A 200 14.10 -1.39 -9.49
CA GLN A 200 14.75 -0.08 -9.35
C GLN A 200 13.75 1.01 -8.96
N THR A 201 12.56 1.00 -9.56
CA THR A 201 11.50 1.97 -9.22
C THR A 201 11.06 1.79 -7.77
N LEU A 202 10.86 0.55 -7.34
CA LEU A 202 10.48 0.26 -5.95
C LEU A 202 11.60 0.62 -4.98
N ALA A 203 12.86 0.39 -5.33
CA ALA A 203 14.02 0.80 -4.54
C ALA A 203 14.07 2.33 -4.39
N ASN A 204 13.87 3.07 -5.47
CA ASN A 204 13.83 4.53 -5.43
C ASN A 204 12.69 5.04 -4.53
N ARG A 205 11.50 4.43 -4.64
CA ARG A 205 10.34 4.75 -3.78
C ARG A 205 10.64 4.49 -2.29
N LEU A 206 11.19 3.32 -1.96
CA LEU A 206 11.59 3.00 -0.59
C LEU A 206 12.69 3.92 -0.07
N GLY A 207 13.65 4.28 -0.92
CA GLY A 207 14.71 5.23 -0.62
C GLY A 207 14.15 6.62 -0.28
N ALA A 208 13.18 7.10 -1.06
CA ALA A 208 12.51 8.37 -0.80
C ALA A 208 11.87 8.40 0.60
N TYR A 209 11.09 7.37 0.98
CA TYR A 209 10.48 7.27 2.31
C TYR A 209 11.52 7.28 3.45
N LEU A 210 12.66 6.62 3.25
CA LEU A 210 13.75 6.64 4.23
C LEU A 210 14.37 8.03 4.39
N THR A 211 14.55 8.77 3.28
CA THR A 211 15.08 10.14 3.33
C THR A 211 14.12 11.14 3.95
N GLU A 212 12.82 11.06 3.64
CA GLU A 212 11.79 11.92 4.21
C GLU A 212 11.61 11.70 5.71
N SER A 213 11.66 10.44 6.16
CA SER A 213 11.62 10.11 7.58
C SER A 213 12.81 10.63 8.40
N GLY A 214 13.91 10.99 7.71
CA GLY A 214 15.13 11.52 8.31
C GLY A 214 15.16 13.05 8.43
N ARG A 215 14.31 13.77 7.69
CA ARG A 215 14.20 15.23 7.82
C ARG A 215 13.49 15.55 9.13
N LYS A 216 14.26 15.96 10.14
CA LYS A 216 13.70 16.57 11.34
C LYS A 216 12.91 17.80 10.90
N LYS A 217 11.61 17.83 11.19
CA LYS A 217 10.81 19.06 11.16
C LYS A 217 11.26 20.00 12.26
#